data_AF-A0A135Z536-F1
#
_entry.id   AF-A0A135Z536-F1
#
_cell.length_a   1.000
_cell.length_b   1.000
_cell.length_c   1.000
_cell.angle_alpha   90.00
_cell.angle_beta   90.00
_cell.angle_gamma   90.00
#
_symmetry.space_group_name_H-M   'P 1'
#
loop_
_entity.id
_entity.type
_entity.pdbx_description
1 polymer ?
#
loop_
_entity_poly.entity_id
_entity_poly.type
_entity_poly.pdbx_seq_one_letter_code
_entity_poly.pdbx_strand_id
1 'polypeptide(L)'
;MFKLNQGAHMFDISVKANSDSLESMYQEVILDAARNPHGKTHFDITNALEQAETQETHAKNSTESKEQQTLKSEIKLNNTHESCNIKEHTQSKQSLGQSHQFNPTCGDEVTMRVKLSYENANEQNPIISSIKWDGHGCSISQASLSMMVDLVEGKSVDEALKLAKLFHCLMQSKGAGLSNEDEESALEDAIVLQGVSRYPMRIKCALLAWEGLKDSIAKAMQDL
;
A
#
# COMPACT_ATOMS: atom_id res chain seq x y z
N MET A 1 0.80 -25.28 61.98
CA MET A 1 0.45 -26.15 60.83
C MET A 1 0.13 -25.24 59.64
N PHE A 2 1.16 -24.80 58.91
CA PHE A 2 0.99 -23.97 57.72
C PHE A 2 0.71 -24.90 56.53
N LYS A 3 -0.49 -24.82 55.94
CA LYS A 3 -0.79 -25.47 54.67
C LYS A 3 -0.26 -24.57 53.54
N LEU A 4 0.72 -25.06 52.79
CA LEU A 4 1.20 -24.45 51.55
C LEU A 4 0.12 -24.59 50.46
N ASN A 5 -0.26 -23.45 49.89
CA ASN A 5 -1.17 -23.34 48.76
C ASN A 5 -0.35 -23.53 47.46
N GLN A 6 -0.22 -24.77 46.97
CA GLN A 6 0.54 -25.09 45.74
C GLN A 6 -0.28 -25.00 44.45
N GLY A 7 -1.54 -24.55 44.49
CA GLY A 7 -2.44 -24.57 43.32
C GLY A 7 -2.33 -23.38 42.36
N ALA A 8 -1.74 -22.25 42.78
CA ALA A 8 -1.78 -21.01 42.00
C ALA A 8 -0.62 -20.86 40.98
N HIS A 9 0.45 -21.65 41.10
CA HIS A 9 1.67 -21.43 40.31
C HIS A 9 1.66 -22.14 38.95
N MET A 10 0.91 -23.24 38.80
CA MET A 10 0.95 -24.07 37.58
C MET A 10 0.05 -23.52 36.46
N PHE A 11 -1.08 -22.90 36.81
CA PHE A 11 -1.98 -22.25 35.84
C PHE A 11 -1.34 -20.99 35.23
N ASP A 12 -0.62 -20.21 36.04
CA ASP A 12 0.01 -18.94 35.63
C ASP A 12 1.21 -19.18 34.68
N ILE A 13 1.96 -20.27 34.88
CA ILE A 13 3.05 -20.68 33.98
C ILE A 13 2.52 -21.14 32.61
N SER A 14 1.40 -21.86 32.59
CA SER A 14 0.80 -22.38 31.36
C SER A 14 0.20 -21.27 30.48
N VAL A 15 -0.39 -20.24 31.10
CA VAL A 15 -0.93 -19.06 30.39
C VAL A 15 0.20 -18.18 29.86
N LYS A 16 1.25 -17.94 30.65
CA LYS A 16 2.45 -17.21 30.18
C LYS A 16 3.17 -17.90 29.03
N ALA A 17 3.35 -19.22 29.11
CA ALA A 17 3.96 -19.98 28.02
C ALA A 17 3.17 -19.85 26.70
N ASN A 18 1.84 -19.75 26.77
CA ASN A 18 0.99 -19.60 25.60
C ASN A 18 0.99 -18.15 25.06
N SER A 19 1.05 -17.14 25.92
CA SER A 19 1.19 -15.73 25.49
C SER A 19 2.56 -15.47 24.87
N ASP A 20 3.63 -16.03 25.45
CA ASP A 20 5.00 -15.87 24.93
C ASP A 20 5.15 -16.54 23.56
N SER A 21 4.46 -17.67 23.34
CA SER A 21 4.40 -18.34 22.03
C SER A 21 3.64 -17.52 20.99
N LEU A 22 2.53 -16.87 21.38
CA LEU A 22 1.72 -16.04 20.48
C LEU A 22 2.45 -14.73 20.13
N GLU A 23 3.08 -14.09 21.11
CA GLU A 23 3.89 -12.90 20.88
C GLU A 23 5.09 -13.19 19.98
N SER A 24 5.77 -14.32 20.18
CA SER A 24 6.85 -14.76 19.29
C SER A 24 6.35 -14.98 17.87
N MET A 25 5.17 -15.58 17.70
CA MET A 25 4.57 -15.79 16.38
C MET A 25 4.30 -14.44 15.69
N TYR A 26 3.69 -13.48 16.38
CA TYR A 26 3.42 -12.15 15.81
C TYR A 26 4.69 -11.38 15.47
N GLN A 27 5.75 -11.51 16.27
CA GLN A 27 7.04 -10.92 15.94
C GLN A 27 7.61 -11.49 14.64
N GLU A 28 7.55 -12.81 14.44
CA GLU A 28 8.02 -13.42 13.19
C GLU A 28 7.19 -12.95 11.99
N VAL A 29 5.86 -12.86 12.10
CA VAL A 29 5.01 -12.33 11.01
C VAL A 29 5.42 -10.90 10.63
N ILE A 30 5.66 -10.03 11.61
CA ILE A 30 6.13 -8.66 11.36
C ILE A 30 7.50 -8.68 10.66
N LEU A 31 8.42 -9.53 11.11
CA LEU A 31 9.76 -9.60 10.53
C LEU A 31 9.74 -10.16 9.10
N ASP A 32 8.91 -11.16 8.81
CA ASP A 32 8.78 -11.72 7.47
C ASP A 32 8.16 -10.73 6.49
N ALA A 33 7.07 -10.05 6.88
CA ALA A 33 6.48 -8.97 6.09
C ALA A 33 7.47 -7.82 5.84
N ALA A 34 8.36 -7.55 6.80
CA ALA A 34 9.40 -6.53 6.64
C ALA A 34 10.55 -6.95 5.73
N ARG A 35 10.87 -8.25 5.64
CA ARG A 35 11.98 -8.77 4.80
C ARG A 35 11.64 -8.71 3.32
N ASN A 36 10.41 -9.12 2.96
CA ASN A 36 9.95 -9.16 1.57
C ASN A 36 8.61 -8.42 1.42
N PRO A 37 8.60 -7.10 1.59
CA PRO A 37 7.34 -6.39 1.67
C PRO A 37 6.66 -6.25 0.29
N HIS A 38 5.35 -6.46 0.28
CA HIS A 38 4.53 -6.32 -0.91
C HIS A 38 4.45 -4.87 -1.39
N GLY A 39 4.37 -4.69 -2.71
CA GLY A 39 4.34 -3.38 -3.36
C GLY A 39 5.68 -2.63 -3.39
N LYS A 40 6.73 -3.11 -2.70
CA LYS A 40 8.04 -2.45 -2.72
C LYS A 40 8.70 -2.56 -4.08
N THR A 41 9.23 -1.44 -4.55
CA THR A 41 9.99 -1.34 -5.78
C THR A 41 11.06 -0.24 -5.61
N HIS A 42 11.90 -0.05 -6.62
CA HIS A 42 12.81 1.07 -6.68
C HIS A 42 12.31 2.06 -7.73
N PHE A 43 12.10 3.30 -7.35
CA PHE A 43 11.74 4.35 -8.28
C PHE A 43 13.02 4.97 -8.82
N ASP A 44 13.35 4.69 -10.09
CA ASP A 44 14.45 5.38 -10.74
C ASP A 44 14.20 6.91 -10.72
N ILE A 45 15.26 7.66 -10.41
CA ILE A 45 15.26 9.13 -10.32
C ILE A 45 14.81 9.79 -11.64
N THR A 46 14.86 9.06 -12.77
CA THR A 46 14.50 9.52 -14.11
C THR A 46 13.04 9.95 -14.27
N ASN A 47 12.11 9.54 -13.41
CA ASN A 47 10.74 10.05 -13.46
C ASN A 47 10.63 11.55 -13.12
N ALA A 48 11.62 12.14 -12.44
CA ALA A 48 11.66 13.59 -12.23
C ALA A 48 11.99 14.35 -13.52
N LEU A 49 12.68 13.72 -14.48
CA LEU A 49 13.00 14.32 -15.79
C LEU A 49 11.84 14.16 -16.77
N GLU A 50 11.18 13.00 -16.82
CA GLU A 50 9.98 12.81 -17.67
C GLU A 50 8.82 13.74 -17.26
N GLN A 51 8.64 13.98 -15.95
CA GLN A 51 7.64 14.93 -15.45
C GLN A 51 7.99 16.40 -15.75
N ALA A 52 9.29 16.73 -15.85
CA ALA A 52 9.73 18.05 -16.31
C ALA A 52 9.55 18.22 -17.84
N GLU A 53 9.77 17.17 -18.63
CA GLU A 53 9.61 17.18 -20.09
C GLU A 53 8.13 17.24 -20.52
N THR A 54 7.22 16.67 -19.73
CA THR A 54 5.77 16.74 -20.00
C THR A 54 5.20 18.15 -19.77
N GLN A 55 5.88 18.99 -18.98
CA GLN A 55 5.48 20.39 -18.76
C GLN A 55 6.09 21.36 -19.81
N GLU A 56 7.22 21.02 -20.43
CA GLU A 56 7.80 21.83 -21.51
C GLU A 56 7.15 21.58 -22.89
N THR A 57 6.59 20.39 -23.12
CA THR A 57 5.95 20.04 -24.41
C THR A 57 4.60 20.73 -24.62
N HIS A 58 3.95 21.22 -23.56
CA HIS A 58 2.74 22.04 -23.67
C HIS A 58 3.00 23.51 -24.06
N ALA A 59 4.25 23.98 -24.02
CA ALA A 59 4.61 25.36 -24.37
C ALA A 59 5.23 25.54 -25.77
N LYS A 60 5.49 24.45 -26.51
CA LYS A 60 6.19 24.51 -27.82
C LYS A 60 5.34 24.09 -29.04
N ASN A 61 4.09 23.65 -28.84
CA ASN A 61 3.18 23.25 -29.95
C ASN A 61 2.45 24.42 -30.63
N SER A 62 3.08 25.60 -30.70
CA SER A 62 2.56 26.74 -31.44
C SER A 62 3.57 27.33 -32.41
N THR A 63 4.29 26.51 -33.19
CA THR A 63 4.80 26.96 -34.50
C THR A 63 5.21 25.78 -35.39
N GLU A 64 4.79 25.88 -36.65
CA GLU A 64 5.35 25.19 -37.83
C GLU A 64 4.82 23.78 -38.17
N SER A 65 3.66 23.79 -38.82
CA SER A 65 3.33 22.84 -39.87
C SER A 65 4.10 23.19 -41.15
N LYS A 66 4.83 22.24 -41.76
CA LYS A 66 4.77 21.86 -43.19
C LYS A 66 6.02 21.06 -43.63
N GLU A 67 5.75 20.11 -44.54
CA GLU A 67 6.68 19.51 -45.53
C GLU A 67 7.80 18.60 -45.02
N GLN A 68 7.60 17.28 -45.16
CA GLN A 68 8.29 16.49 -46.21
C GLN A 68 7.97 15.00 -46.11
N GLN A 69 7.14 14.58 -47.06
CA GLN A 69 6.97 13.24 -47.56
C GLN A 69 8.21 12.90 -48.40
N THR A 70 8.93 11.78 -48.14
CA THR A 70 9.50 10.86 -49.16
C THR A 70 10.45 9.78 -48.58
N LEU A 71 10.06 8.52 -48.82
CA LEU A 71 10.88 7.37 -49.28
C LEU A 71 12.11 6.89 -48.48
N LYS A 72 11.96 5.74 -47.80
CA LYS A 72 12.82 4.53 -47.89
C LYS A 72 11.97 3.30 -47.49
N SER A 73 11.36 2.59 -48.45
CA SER A 73 11.85 1.37 -49.10
C SER A 73 11.85 0.10 -48.22
N GLU A 74 10.77 -0.67 -48.39
CA GLU A 74 10.71 -2.14 -48.55
C GLU A 74 11.38 -3.06 -47.50
N ILE A 75 10.55 -3.58 -46.59
CA ILE A 75 10.67 -4.96 -46.10
C ILE A 75 9.29 -5.61 -46.24
N LYS A 76 9.13 -6.47 -47.26
CA LYS A 76 7.97 -7.38 -47.39
C LYS A 76 8.19 -8.56 -46.45
N LEU A 77 7.39 -8.66 -45.39
CA LEU A 77 7.08 -9.94 -44.77
C LEU A 77 5.57 -10.21 -44.92
N ASN A 78 5.27 -11.20 -45.75
CA ASN A 78 3.98 -11.83 -45.90
C ASN A 78 3.86 -12.98 -44.91
N ASN A 79 3.17 -12.75 -43.79
CA ASN A 79 2.73 -13.81 -42.89
C ASN A 79 1.22 -13.73 -42.72
N THR A 80 0.53 -14.53 -43.52
CA THR A 80 -0.83 -15.03 -43.25
C THR A 80 -0.76 -15.97 -42.05
N HIS A 81 -1.23 -15.52 -40.89
CA HIS A 81 -1.85 -16.37 -39.89
C HIS A 81 -2.82 -15.54 -39.05
N GLU A 82 -4.06 -16.04 -38.98
CA GLU A 82 -5.14 -15.74 -38.04
C GLU A 82 -5.31 -14.29 -37.56
N SER A 83 -6.47 -13.72 -37.91
CA SER A 83 -7.04 -12.56 -37.23
C SER A 83 -7.15 -12.83 -35.72
N CYS A 84 -6.15 -12.39 -34.97
CA CYS A 84 -6.31 -12.18 -33.55
C CYS A 84 -7.28 -11.00 -33.39
N ASN A 85 -8.51 -11.29 -32.97
CA ASN A 85 -9.43 -10.28 -32.47
C ASN A 85 -8.76 -9.60 -31.27
N ILE A 86 -8.10 -8.47 -31.51
CA ILE A 86 -7.83 -7.49 -30.45
C ILE A 86 -9.21 -7.00 -30.05
N LYS A 87 -9.75 -7.56 -28.95
CA LYS A 87 -10.90 -6.96 -28.27
C LYS A 87 -10.49 -5.51 -28.00
N GLU A 88 -11.25 -4.57 -28.53
CA GLU A 88 -11.12 -3.16 -28.19
C GLU A 88 -11.09 -3.07 -26.66
N HIS A 89 -9.92 -2.74 -26.10
CA HIS A 89 -9.85 -2.38 -24.69
C HIS A 89 -10.62 -1.07 -24.59
N THR A 90 -11.86 -1.14 -24.10
CA THR A 90 -12.56 0.02 -23.57
C THR A 90 -11.58 0.69 -22.61
N GLN A 91 -11.06 1.86 -23.00
CA GLN A 91 -9.99 2.51 -22.29
C GLN A 91 -10.54 2.97 -20.94
N SER A 92 -10.33 2.16 -19.90
CA SER A 92 -10.82 2.47 -18.55
C SER A 92 -10.12 3.73 -18.08
N LYS A 93 -10.88 4.69 -17.55
CA LYS A 93 -10.32 5.93 -17.01
C LYS A 93 -9.44 5.56 -15.80
N GLN A 94 -8.17 5.90 -15.87
CA GLN A 94 -7.17 5.65 -14.84
C GLN A 94 -6.52 6.94 -14.39
N SER A 95 -6.19 7.04 -13.11
CA SER A 95 -5.40 8.15 -12.56
C SER A 95 -4.31 7.62 -11.62
N LEU A 96 -3.27 8.42 -11.42
CA LEU A 96 -2.13 8.09 -10.58
C LEU A 96 -1.91 9.21 -9.58
N GLY A 97 -1.86 8.86 -8.30
CA GLY A 97 -1.48 9.77 -7.23
C GLY A 97 -0.19 9.34 -6.56
N GLN A 98 0.61 10.32 -6.10
CA GLN A 98 1.88 10.07 -5.43
C GLN A 98 2.00 10.88 -4.13
N SER A 99 2.43 10.22 -3.07
CA SER A 99 2.71 10.82 -1.77
C SER A 99 4.12 10.47 -1.30
N HIS A 100 4.80 11.45 -0.70
CA HIS A 100 6.02 11.24 0.04
C HIS A 100 5.77 11.45 1.53
N GLN A 101 6.18 10.51 2.38
CA GLN A 101 5.98 10.53 3.82
C GLN A 101 7.30 10.30 4.54
N PHE A 102 7.53 11.06 5.61
CA PHE A 102 8.74 10.98 6.42
C PHE A 102 8.42 11.04 7.90
N ASN A 103 8.94 10.08 8.66
CA ASN A 103 8.86 10.03 10.12
C ASN A 103 10.26 10.18 10.74
N PRO A 104 10.65 11.40 11.16
CA PRO A 104 12.00 11.66 11.69
C PRO A 104 12.31 10.93 12.99
N THR A 105 11.28 10.44 13.71
CA THR A 105 11.46 9.76 15.01
C THR A 105 12.16 8.42 14.85
N CYS A 106 11.78 7.66 13.81
CA CYS A 106 12.33 6.35 13.47
C CYS A 106 13.30 6.44 12.27
N GLY A 107 13.33 7.57 11.55
CA GLY A 107 14.02 7.70 10.27
C GLY A 107 13.33 6.92 9.15
N ASP A 108 12.01 6.72 9.24
CA ASP A 108 11.27 6.04 8.18
C ASP A 108 10.95 7.03 7.06
N GLU A 109 11.13 6.62 5.81
CA GLU A 109 10.86 7.41 4.61
C GLU A 109 10.22 6.53 3.54
N VAL A 110 9.11 6.99 2.95
CA VAL A 110 8.42 6.26 1.89
C VAL A 110 7.85 7.22 0.86
N THR A 111 8.05 6.89 -0.41
CA THR A 111 7.31 7.43 -1.54
C THR A 111 6.35 6.36 -2.04
N MET A 112 5.06 6.69 -2.08
CA MET A 112 3.98 5.79 -2.49
C MET A 112 3.30 6.31 -3.74
N ARG A 113 2.95 5.40 -4.64
CA ARG A 113 2.21 5.63 -5.87
C ARG A 113 0.98 4.73 -5.87
N VAL A 114 -0.20 5.33 -6.03
CA VAL A 114 -1.49 4.63 -6.06
C VAL A 114 -2.16 4.89 -7.40
N LYS A 115 -2.53 3.81 -8.10
CA LYS A 115 -3.32 3.88 -9.33
C LYS A 115 -4.78 3.60 -9.01
N LEU A 116 -5.65 4.48 -9.48
CA LEU A 116 -7.10 4.32 -9.42
C LEU A 116 -7.64 4.00 -10.81
N SER A 117 -8.68 3.19 -10.87
CA SER A 117 -9.41 2.91 -12.11
C SER A 117 -10.89 2.67 -11.82
N TYR A 118 -11.75 2.95 -12.79
CA TYR A 118 -13.13 2.47 -12.74
C TYR A 118 -13.22 1.09 -13.39
N GLU A 119 -13.91 0.15 -12.74
CA GLU A 119 -14.19 -1.16 -13.34
C GLU A 119 -15.21 -1.01 -14.48
N ASN A 120 -16.19 -0.15 -14.28
CA ASN A 120 -17.22 0.18 -15.27
C ASN A 120 -17.42 1.69 -15.40
N ALA A 121 -17.75 2.17 -16.61
CA ALA A 121 -17.91 3.62 -16.90
C ALA A 121 -19.04 4.32 -16.09
N ASN A 122 -19.95 3.55 -15.48
CA ASN A 122 -21.07 4.08 -14.69
C ASN A 122 -20.82 4.05 -13.18
N GLU A 123 -19.67 3.52 -12.75
CA GLU A 123 -19.33 3.36 -11.35
C GLU A 123 -18.82 4.68 -10.77
N GLN A 124 -19.22 5.02 -9.55
CA GLN A 124 -18.82 6.29 -8.91
C GLN A 124 -17.62 6.15 -7.99
N ASN A 125 -17.38 4.95 -7.47
CA ASN A 125 -16.29 4.67 -6.54
C ASN A 125 -15.20 3.88 -7.27
N PRO A 126 -14.00 4.47 -7.49
CA PRO A 126 -12.93 3.79 -8.19
C PRO A 126 -12.26 2.73 -7.31
N ILE A 127 -11.63 1.77 -7.98
CA ILE A 127 -10.84 0.72 -7.35
C ILE A 127 -9.35 1.10 -7.31
N ILE A 128 -8.66 0.64 -6.28
CA ILE A 128 -7.20 0.73 -6.20
C ILE A 128 -6.62 -0.40 -7.04
N SER A 129 -6.26 -0.10 -8.29
CA SER A 129 -5.75 -1.11 -9.21
C SER A 129 -4.29 -1.47 -8.97
N SER A 130 -3.50 -0.57 -8.38
CA SER A 130 -2.15 -0.89 -7.96
C SER A 130 -1.60 0.09 -6.92
N ILE A 131 -0.81 -0.44 -6.00
CA ILE A 131 0.03 0.32 -5.07
C ILE A 131 1.49 -0.10 -5.27
N LYS A 132 2.35 0.89 -5.45
CA LYS A 132 3.81 0.71 -5.47
C LYS A 132 4.45 1.71 -4.54
N TRP A 133 5.52 1.30 -3.87
CA TRP A 133 6.25 2.20 -2.98
C TRP A 133 7.75 1.95 -3.03
N ASP A 134 8.51 3.00 -2.76
CA ASP A 134 9.96 2.96 -2.57
C ASP A 134 10.31 3.70 -1.29
N GLY A 135 11.30 3.22 -0.56
CA GLY A 135 11.70 3.79 0.71
C GLY A 135 12.38 2.81 1.64
N HIS A 136 12.67 3.32 2.84
CA HIS A 136 13.34 2.60 3.90
C HIS A 136 12.73 2.94 5.25
N GLY A 137 12.85 2.03 6.21
CA GLY A 137 12.32 2.23 7.54
C GLY A 137 12.55 1.03 8.43
N CYS A 138 12.16 1.16 9.68
CA CYS A 138 12.20 0.05 10.63
C CYS A 138 11.29 -1.11 10.21
N SER A 139 11.43 -2.26 10.86
CA SER A 139 10.61 -3.45 10.57
C SER A 139 9.10 -3.19 10.67
N ILE A 140 8.68 -2.35 11.61
CA ILE A 140 7.26 -2.02 11.81
C ILE A 140 6.70 -1.21 10.63
N SER A 141 7.44 -0.21 10.13
CA SER A 141 6.97 0.61 9.01
C SER A 141 6.96 -0.20 7.71
N GLN A 142 7.97 -1.04 7.47
CA GLN A 142 7.99 -1.94 6.30
C GLN A 142 6.90 -3.01 6.36
N ALA A 143 6.68 -3.64 7.51
CA ALA A 143 5.59 -4.60 7.69
C ALA A 143 4.23 -3.94 7.48
N SER A 144 4.01 -2.75 8.07
CA SER A 144 2.74 -2.02 7.87
C SER A 144 2.52 -1.60 6.42
N LEU A 145 3.58 -1.24 5.69
CA LEU A 145 3.48 -0.98 4.24
C LEU A 145 3.06 -2.24 3.49
N SER A 146 3.72 -3.37 3.76
CA SER A 146 3.41 -4.66 3.13
C SER A 146 1.96 -5.07 3.37
N MET A 147 1.54 -5.14 4.63
CA MET A 147 0.20 -5.57 5.03
C MET A 147 -0.87 -4.62 4.49
N MET A 148 -0.61 -3.32 4.46
CA MET A 148 -1.53 -2.35 3.88
C MET A 148 -1.72 -2.55 2.38
N VAL A 149 -0.64 -2.83 1.63
CA VAL A 149 -0.73 -3.10 0.19
C VAL A 149 -1.62 -4.31 -0.07
N ASP A 150 -1.36 -5.43 0.59
CA ASP A 150 -2.18 -6.65 0.40
C ASP A 150 -3.63 -6.42 0.77
N LEU A 151 -3.85 -5.67 1.85
CA LEU A 151 -5.17 -5.46 2.41
C LEU A 151 -6.01 -4.48 1.59
N VAL A 152 -5.44 -3.59 0.78
CA VAL A 152 -6.24 -2.55 0.07
C VAL A 152 -6.12 -2.59 -1.46
N GLU A 153 -5.10 -3.24 -2.03
CA GLU A 153 -5.01 -3.43 -3.48
C GLU A 153 -6.20 -4.27 -3.98
N GLY A 154 -6.85 -3.81 -5.05
CA GLY A 154 -8.07 -4.41 -5.60
C GLY A 154 -9.38 -4.02 -4.90
N LYS A 155 -9.33 -3.30 -3.76
CA LYS A 155 -10.53 -2.79 -3.08
C LYS A 155 -10.94 -1.42 -3.62
N SER A 156 -12.19 -1.03 -3.36
CA SER A 156 -12.66 0.31 -3.66
C SER A 156 -12.03 1.36 -2.74
N VAL A 157 -11.97 2.62 -3.17
CA VAL A 157 -11.41 3.71 -2.36
C VAL A 157 -12.13 3.84 -1.01
N ASP A 158 -13.46 3.77 -1.00
CA ASP A 158 -14.24 3.85 0.25
C ASP A 158 -13.89 2.73 1.23
N GLU A 159 -13.69 1.49 0.74
CA GLU A 159 -13.30 0.36 1.59
C GLU A 159 -11.88 0.55 2.15
N ALA A 160 -10.94 0.96 1.30
CA ALA A 160 -9.57 1.24 1.74
C ALA A 160 -9.52 2.34 2.81
N LEU A 161 -10.32 3.40 2.67
CA LEU A 161 -10.41 4.48 3.66
C LEU A 161 -11.08 4.03 4.97
N LYS A 162 -12.05 3.11 4.91
CA LYS A 162 -12.61 2.47 6.12
C LYS A 162 -11.55 1.64 6.84
N LEU A 163 -10.80 0.81 6.12
CA LEU A 163 -9.70 0.01 6.68
C LEU A 163 -8.61 0.89 7.30
N ALA A 164 -8.24 2.00 6.63
CA ALA A 164 -7.30 2.97 7.17
C ALA A 164 -7.80 3.59 8.50
N LYS A 165 -9.10 3.87 8.60
CA LYS A 165 -9.72 4.35 9.84
C LYS A 165 -9.69 3.29 10.94
N LEU A 166 -10.03 2.04 10.62
CA LEU A 166 -9.98 0.92 11.58
C LEU A 166 -8.57 0.70 12.11
N PHE A 167 -7.56 0.69 11.22
CA PHE A 167 -6.17 0.55 11.62
C PHE A 167 -5.70 1.72 12.51
N HIS A 168 -6.14 2.94 12.21
CA HIS A 168 -5.87 4.09 13.06
C HIS A 168 -6.51 3.95 14.45
N CYS A 169 -7.75 3.45 14.55
CA CYS A 169 -8.39 3.11 15.82
C CYS A 169 -7.60 2.04 16.59
N LEU A 170 -7.13 0.99 15.90
CA LEU A 170 -6.30 -0.06 16.48
C LEU A 170 -5.03 0.54 17.11
N MET A 171 -4.35 1.45 16.41
CA MET A 171 -3.15 2.12 16.93
C MET A 171 -3.42 3.03 18.14
N GLN A 172 -4.65 3.51 18.31
CA GLN A 172 -5.05 4.31 19.48
C GLN A 172 -5.53 3.46 20.66
N SER A 173 -5.71 2.14 20.47
CA SER A 173 -6.27 1.24 21.49
C SER A 173 -5.37 1.04 22.72
N LYS A 174 -4.09 1.44 22.67
CA LYS A 174 -3.11 1.23 23.76
C LYS A 174 -2.98 -0.24 24.17
N GLY A 175 -3.12 -1.15 23.20
CA GLY A 175 -3.04 -2.60 23.38
C GLY A 175 -4.37 -3.28 23.66
N ALA A 176 -5.46 -2.53 23.81
CA ALA A 176 -6.79 -3.09 24.07
C ALA A 176 -7.40 -3.81 22.86
N GLY A 177 -6.90 -3.55 21.64
CA GLY A 177 -7.49 -4.11 20.42
C GLY A 177 -8.70 -3.29 19.93
N LEU A 178 -9.50 -3.89 19.05
CA LEU A 178 -10.78 -3.30 18.66
C LEU A 178 -11.90 -3.93 19.48
N SER A 179 -13.01 -3.23 19.61
CA SER A 179 -14.15 -3.71 20.42
C SER A 179 -15.06 -4.69 19.67
N ASN A 180 -14.86 -4.86 18.36
CA ASN A 180 -15.72 -5.63 17.48
C ASN A 180 -14.88 -6.67 16.71
N GLU A 181 -15.20 -7.95 16.86
CA GLU A 181 -14.51 -9.07 16.21
C GLU A 181 -14.56 -8.98 14.67
N ASP A 182 -15.64 -8.43 14.10
CA ASP A 182 -15.75 -8.21 12.65
C ASP A 182 -14.75 -7.14 12.17
N GLU A 183 -14.50 -6.11 12.99
CA GLU A 183 -13.52 -5.07 12.69
C GLU A 183 -12.08 -5.57 12.80
N GLU A 184 -11.81 -6.47 13.77
CA GLU A 184 -10.52 -7.14 13.88
C GLU A 184 -10.27 -8.06 12.69
N SER A 185 -11.27 -8.84 12.31
CA SER A 185 -11.21 -9.73 11.15
C SER A 185 -11.01 -8.98 9.84
N ALA A 186 -11.60 -7.78 9.71
CA ALA A 186 -11.44 -6.94 8.53
C ALA A 186 -10.01 -6.41 8.33
N LEU A 187 -9.17 -6.38 9.38
CA LEU A 187 -7.77 -5.97 9.27
C LEU A 187 -6.83 -7.10 8.85
N GLU A 188 -7.32 -8.34 8.72
CA GLU A 188 -6.53 -9.51 8.30
C GLU A 188 -5.17 -9.55 9.02
N ASP A 189 -4.06 -9.73 8.30
CA ASP A 189 -2.71 -9.80 8.86
C ASP A 189 -2.27 -8.50 9.56
N ALA A 190 -2.89 -7.35 9.25
CA ALA A 190 -2.53 -6.08 9.89
C ALA A 190 -2.88 -6.05 11.38
N ILE A 191 -3.74 -6.96 11.87
CA ILE A 191 -4.09 -7.08 13.30
C ILE A 191 -2.88 -7.42 14.17
N VAL A 192 -1.86 -8.09 13.63
CA VAL A 192 -0.64 -8.46 14.39
C VAL A 192 0.10 -7.22 14.91
N LEU A 193 -0.13 -6.05 14.30
CA LEU A 193 0.44 -4.79 14.75
C LEU A 193 -0.28 -4.21 15.99
N GLN A 194 -1.33 -4.84 16.51
CA GLN A 194 -2.00 -4.43 17.76
C GLN A 194 -1.00 -4.21 18.90
N GLY A 195 0.02 -5.07 19.02
CA GLY A 195 1.06 -4.93 20.04
C GLY A 195 1.81 -3.59 19.98
N VAL A 196 1.95 -3.00 18.78
CA VAL A 196 2.61 -1.71 18.54
C VAL A 196 1.85 -0.56 19.21
N SER A 197 0.52 -0.64 19.32
CA SER A 197 -0.30 0.40 19.95
C SER A 197 0.04 0.65 21.43
N ARG A 198 0.72 -0.30 22.11
CA ARG A 198 1.23 -0.14 23.48
C ARG A 198 2.44 0.81 23.57
N TYR A 199 3.05 1.15 22.43
CA TYR A 199 4.31 1.88 22.36
C TYR A 199 4.14 3.20 21.56
N PRO A 200 3.81 4.32 22.22
CA PRO A 200 3.54 5.60 21.54
C PRO A 200 4.62 6.05 20.56
N MET A 201 5.89 5.76 20.86
CA MET A 201 7.01 6.10 19.99
C MET A 201 7.05 5.31 18.66
N ARG A 202 6.35 4.18 18.58
CA ARG A 202 6.30 3.29 17.40
C ARG A 202 5.00 3.41 16.59
N ILE A 203 3.98 4.06 17.16
CA ILE A 203 2.69 4.29 16.47
C ILE A 203 2.88 5.02 15.15
N LYS A 204 3.73 6.06 15.10
CA LYS A 204 4.02 6.78 13.85
C LYS A 204 4.66 5.90 12.79
N CYS A 205 5.49 4.94 13.20
CA CYS A 205 6.17 4.03 12.31
C CYS A 205 5.13 3.06 11.68
N ALA A 206 4.10 2.64 12.41
CA ALA A 206 2.97 1.87 11.87
C ALA A 206 2.01 2.69 11.00
N LEU A 207 1.71 3.95 11.36
CA LEU A 207 0.73 4.76 10.62
C LEU A 207 1.27 5.37 9.31
N LEU A 208 2.60 5.41 9.11
CA LEU A 208 3.24 6.03 7.94
C LEU A 208 2.65 5.55 6.60
N ALA A 209 2.47 4.23 6.46
CA ALA A 209 1.89 3.61 5.27
C ALA A 209 0.51 4.16 4.93
N TRP A 210 -0.35 4.26 5.96
CA TRP A 210 -1.75 4.64 5.83
C TRP A 210 -1.93 6.14 5.56
N GLU A 211 -1.04 6.99 6.08
CA GLU A 211 -1.00 8.41 5.70
C GLU A 211 -0.58 8.56 4.23
N GLY A 212 0.41 7.78 3.77
CA GLY A 212 0.83 7.76 2.37
C GLY A 212 -0.27 7.30 1.42
N LEU A 213 -1.06 6.29 1.83
CA LEU A 213 -2.21 5.80 1.07
C LEU A 213 -3.27 6.89 0.91
N LYS A 214 -3.70 7.51 2.01
CA LYS A 214 -4.73 8.57 1.99
C LYS A 214 -4.33 9.75 1.11
N ASP A 215 -3.09 10.24 1.25
CA ASP A 215 -2.61 11.37 0.45
C ASP A 215 -2.47 11.01 -1.04
N SER A 216 -1.98 9.80 -1.35
CA SER A 216 -1.89 9.33 -2.74
C SER A 216 -3.27 9.17 -3.37
N ILE A 217 -4.25 8.61 -2.66
CA ILE A 217 -5.64 8.51 -3.12
C ILE A 217 -6.21 9.92 -3.35
N ALA A 218 -6.04 10.84 -2.40
CA ALA A 218 -6.58 12.20 -2.53
C ALA A 218 -6.05 12.94 -3.76
N LYS A 219 -4.77 12.71 -4.12
CA LYS A 219 -4.16 13.24 -5.35
C LYS A 219 -4.68 12.53 -6.60
N ALA A 220 -4.75 11.20 -6.59
CA ALA A 220 -5.28 10.43 -7.72
C ALA A 220 -6.74 10.81 -8.05
N MET A 221 -7.56 11.06 -7.03
CA MET A 221 -8.97 11.43 -7.19
C MET A 221 -9.18 12.81 -7.85
N GLN A 222 -8.18 13.70 -7.82
CA GLN A 222 -8.28 15.01 -8.49
C GLN A 222 -8.18 14.89 -10.02
N ASP A 223 -7.45 13.88 -10.48
CA ASP A 223 -7.15 13.63 -11.89
C ASP A 223 -8.00 12.51 -12.51
N LEU A 224 -8.94 11.94 -11.74
CA LEU A 224 -9.82 10.83 -12.15
C LEU A 224 -11.17 11.30 -12.71
#